data_AF-A0A3D9KG25-F1
#
_entry.id   AF-A0A3D9KG25-F1
#
_cell.length_a   1.000
_cell.length_b   1.000
_cell.length_c   1.000
_cell.angle_alpha   90.00
_cell.angle_beta   90.00
_cell.angle_gamma   90.00
#
_symmetry.space_group_name_H-M   'P 1'
#
loop_
_entity.id
_entity.type
_entity.pdbx_description
1 polymer ?
#
loop_
_entity_poly.entity_id
_entity_poly.type
_entity_poly.pdbx_seq_one_letter_code
_entity_poly.pdbx_strand_id
1 'polypeptide(L)'
;MILETRIVWKEPFKAVGQKIRYKPSRDIAPSENEIARLWQRFNPRCDEIPHKNGECYGLCIIEPDMHPGDAFDYVAAVGVTAFADIPEGMVADTFEGGLYAVVTRKGPIDELGATFDYYHGEWLPNSEYTCRAGAEVEFYDSRYLGNDNPESVMELWFPIRSKRELPIENRVASLFVHVSDLRRAAEWYSQLLGLPLIEERLNGGPVYWLSLPGTGIVLDSDAYNRQNPDWREEMQPLFMLAVPEIDEAYAYVVERTQVFGEIERHGSMAYFNFADSEGNSVMACWSADAGREDRLNGDSPVAAQIAGVFVDVTDMRRASGWYTDLLGLPLDEERALQAVYSVPVAKGAALLLDSNRHAQGQSFSIRCMFDTKDIQTACAYAEKQGFEFHSGIEDHGAVAFFVLKDPDGNLIMVCESRG
;
A
#
# COMPACT_ATOMS: atom_id res chain seq x y z
N MET A 1 -8.77 -28.76 14.00
CA MET A 1 -8.88 -27.74 15.07
C MET A 1 -8.38 -26.39 14.59
N ILE A 2 -9.03 -25.29 15.01
CA ILE A 2 -8.54 -23.94 14.76
C ILE A 2 -7.38 -23.66 15.72
N LEU A 3 -6.28 -23.13 15.19
CA LEU A 3 -5.10 -22.75 15.97
C LEU A 3 -5.17 -21.28 16.38
N GLU A 4 -5.55 -20.41 15.46
CA GLU A 4 -5.64 -18.97 15.67
C GLU A 4 -6.50 -18.30 14.60
N THR A 5 -6.94 -17.07 14.90
CA THR A 5 -7.49 -16.13 13.93
C THR A 5 -6.73 -14.82 14.04
N ARG A 6 -6.10 -14.37 12.96
CA ARG A 6 -5.29 -13.14 12.91
C ARG A 6 -5.73 -12.22 11.78
N ILE A 7 -5.48 -10.93 11.94
CA ILE A 7 -5.73 -9.95 10.89
C ILE A 7 -4.41 -9.72 10.15
N VAL A 8 -4.45 -9.75 8.82
CA VAL A 8 -3.30 -9.39 7.99
C VAL A 8 -3.67 -8.48 6.85
N TRP A 9 -2.70 -7.68 6.44
CA TRP A 9 -2.73 -7.04 5.14
C TRP A 9 -2.13 -7.98 4.11
N LYS A 10 -2.85 -8.23 3.01
CA LYS A 10 -2.32 -8.90 1.82
C LYS A 10 -2.11 -7.85 0.74
N GLU A 11 -0.91 -7.79 0.16
CA GLU A 11 -0.68 -6.96 -1.02
C GLU A 11 -1.47 -7.49 -2.23
N PRO A 12 -1.79 -6.64 -3.22
CA PRO A 12 -2.35 -7.12 -4.49
C PRO A 12 -1.45 -8.19 -5.10
N PHE A 13 -2.05 -9.21 -5.68
CA PHE A 13 -1.32 -10.35 -6.23
C PHE A 13 -1.92 -10.82 -7.54
N LYS A 14 -1.10 -11.43 -8.38
CA LYS A 14 -1.51 -12.00 -9.67
C LYS A 14 -1.54 -13.51 -9.54
N ALA A 15 -2.57 -14.13 -10.12
CA ALA A 15 -2.69 -15.57 -10.13
C ALA A 15 -3.07 -16.09 -11.53
N VAL A 16 -2.54 -17.27 -11.87
CA VAL A 16 -2.89 -18.00 -13.09
C VAL A 16 -3.34 -19.40 -12.69
N GLY A 17 -4.48 -19.84 -13.24
CA GLY A 17 -5.10 -21.07 -12.76
C GLY A 17 -6.22 -21.60 -13.63
N GLN A 18 -6.81 -22.73 -13.22
CA GLN A 18 -7.99 -23.30 -13.87
C GLN A 18 -9.25 -22.94 -13.08
N LYS A 19 -10.31 -22.55 -13.79
CA LYS A 19 -11.57 -22.09 -13.19
C LYS A 19 -12.70 -23.11 -13.39
N ILE A 20 -13.55 -23.27 -12.37
CA ILE A 20 -14.83 -23.98 -12.45
C ILE A 20 -15.94 -23.12 -11.83
N ARG A 21 -17.19 -23.39 -12.21
CA ARG A 21 -18.36 -22.94 -11.44
C ARG A 21 -18.71 -24.05 -10.45
N TYR A 22 -18.48 -23.83 -9.17
CA TYR A 22 -18.70 -24.83 -8.12
C TYR A 22 -20.01 -24.56 -7.37
N LYS A 23 -20.77 -25.61 -7.09
CA LYS A 23 -21.96 -25.55 -6.22
C LYS A 23 -21.68 -26.30 -4.92
N PRO A 24 -21.70 -25.62 -3.75
CA PRO A 24 -21.48 -26.29 -2.47
C PRO A 24 -22.48 -27.41 -2.20
N SER A 25 -21.98 -28.51 -1.62
CA SER A 25 -22.80 -29.60 -1.09
C SER A 25 -22.24 -30.05 0.24
N ARG A 26 -23.11 -30.26 1.23
CA ARG A 26 -22.72 -30.85 2.53
C ARG A 26 -22.64 -32.38 2.48
N ASP A 27 -23.15 -33.00 1.42
CA ASP A 27 -23.20 -34.46 1.27
C ASP A 27 -21.92 -35.05 0.66
N ILE A 28 -21.04 -34.19 0.12
CA ILE A 28 -19.79 -34.58 -0.54
C ILE A 28 -18.63 -34.02 0.27
N ALA A 29 -17.70 -34.89 0.65
CA ALA A 29 -16.50 -34.48 1.36
C ALA A 29 -15.65 -33.53 0.51
N PRO A 30 -15.05 -32.47 1.10
CA PRO A 30 -14.12 -31.57 0.40
C PRO A 30 -13.04 -32.28 -0.42
N SER A 31 -12.49 -33.40 0.07
CA SER A 31 -11.48 -34.23 -0.60
C SER A 31 -11.98 -34.95 -1.86
N GLU A 32 -13.29 -35.07 -2.06
CA GLU A 32 -13.92 -35.85 -3.14
C GLU A 32 -14.69 -34.99 -4.16
N ASN A 33 -14.88 -33.70 -3.84
CA ASN A 33 -15.71 -32.78 -4.60
C ASN A 33 -15.06 -32.33 -5.93
N GLU A 34 -15.76 -31.47 -6.68
CA GLU A 34 -15.25 -30.97 -7.97
C GLU A 34 -14.02 -30.07 -7.84
N ILE A 35 -13.82 -29.41 -6.68
CA ILE A 35 -12.62 -28.62 -6.37
C ILE A 35 -11.41 -29.54 -6.22
N ALA A 36 -11.52 -30.64 -5.46
CA ALA A 36 -10.43 -31.61 -5.35
C ALA A 36 -10.08 -32.21 -6.72
N ARG A 37 -11.08 -32.52 -7.55
CA ARG A 37 -10.86 -33.00 -8.93
C ARG A 37 -10.24 -31.93 -9.83
N LEU A 38 -10.54 -30.65 -9.60
CA LEU A 38 -9.89 -29.54 -10.30
C LEU A 38 -8.40 -29.49 -9.96
N TRP A 39 -8.04 -29.53 -8.68
CA TRP A 39 -6.64 -29.58 -8.24
C TRP A 39 -5.88 -30.78 -8.82
N GLN A 40 -6.50 -31.96 -8.90
CA GLN A 40 -5.91 -33.13 -9.56
C GLN A 40 -5.60 -32.90 -11.06
N ARG A 41 -6.42 -32.11 -11.76
CA ARG A 41 -6.19 -31.73 -13.17
C ARG A 41 -5.19 -30.58 -13.31
N PHE A 42 -5.17 -29.67 -12.35
CA PHE A 42 -4.34 -28.47 -12.39
C PHE A 42 -2.88 -28.75 -12.01
N ASN A 43 -2.65 -29.51 -10.92
CA ASN A 43 -1.31 -29.77 -10.38
C ASN A 43 -0.28 -30.27 -11.43
N PRO A 44 -0.60 -31.22 -12.33
CA PRO A 44 0.33 -31.68 -13.35
C PRO A 44 0.69 -30.61 -14.41
N ARG A 45 -0.11 -29.54 -14.50
CA ARG A 45 0.05 -28.45 -15.48
C ARG A 45 0.69 -27.20 -14.91
N CYS A 46 0.97 -27.15 -13.60
CA CYS A 46 1.58 -25.98 -12.97
C CYS A 46 2.93 -25.60 -13.59
N ASP A 47 3.66 -26.52 -14.20
CA ASP A 47 4.94 -26.25 -14.88
C ASP A 47 4.80 -25.60 -16.25
N GLU A 48 3.59 -25.53 -16.81
CA GLU A 48 3.31 -24.76 -18.03
C GLU A 48 3.30 -23.23 -17.76
N ILE A 49 3.16 -22.82 -16.50
CA ILE A 49 2.97 -21.41 -16.11
C ILE A 49 4.34 -20.76 -15.82
N PRO A 50 4.74 -19.69 -16.55
CA PRO A 50 5.97 -18.96 -16.27
C PRO A 50 5.82 -17.99 -15.08
N HIS A 51 6.95 -17.45 -14.59
CA HIS A 51 7.00 -16.41 -13.55
C HIS A 51 6.32 -16.76 -12.21
N LYS A 52 6.22 -18.05 -11.87
CA LYS A 52 5.66 -18.51 -10.59
C LYS A 52 6.43 -17.96 -9.40
N ASN A 53 5.71 -17.50 -8.38
CA ASN A 53 6.30 -17.01 -7.13
C ASN A 53 6.32 -18.08 -6.00
N GLY A 54 5.84 -19.30 -6.28
CA GLY A 54 5.82 -20.42 -5.34
C GLY A 54 4.55 -20.56 -4.50
N GLU A 55 3.63 -19.60 -4.58
CA GLU A 55 2.36 -19.63 -3.84
C GLU A 55 1.28 -20.41 -4.61
N CYS A 56 0.45 -21.16 -3.87
CA CYS A 56 -0.70 -21.89 -4.42
C CYS A 56 -1.98 -21.38 -3.76
N TYR A 57 -2.99 -21.12 -4.58
CA TYR A 57 -4.22 -20.44 -4.18
C TYR A 57 -5.45 -21.22 -4.62
N GLY A 58 -6.34 -21.51 -3.67
CA GLY A 58 -7.74 -21.80 -3.93
C GLY A 58 -8.54 -20.52 -3.80
N LEU A 59 -9.10 -20.02 -4.89
CA LEU A 59 -9.75 -18.70 -4.92
C LEU A 59 -11.25 -18.87 -5.08
N CYS A 60 -12.00 -18.64 -4.01
CA CYS A 60 -13.46 -18.60 -4.03
C CYS A 60 -13.91 -17.18 -4.36
N ILE A 61 -14.45 -16.97 -5.55
CA ILE A 61 -14.93 -15.66 -6.01
C ILE A 61 -16.38 -15.49 -5.58
N ILE A 62 -16.58 -14.73 -4.51
CA ILE A 62 -17.89 -14.47 -3.92
C ILE A 62 -18.34 -13.04 -4.26
N GLU A 63 -19.47 -12.93 -4.92
CA GLU A 63 -20.09 -11.64 -5.23
C GLU A 63 -20.96 -11.15 -4.05
N PRO A 64 -21.13 -9.83 -3.86
CA PRO A 64 -21.84 -9.28 -2.70
C PRO A 64 -23.29 -9.74 -2.51
N ASP A 65 -23.96 -10.21 -3.56
CA ASP A 65 -25.34 -10.67 -3.56
C ASP A 65 -25.49 -12.20 -3.40
N MET A 66 -24.38 -12.91 -3.24
CA MET A 66 -24.37 -14.36 -3.05
C MET A 66 -24.73 -14.75 -1.62
N HIS A 67 -25.55 -15.80 -1.50
CA HIS A 67 -25.99 -16.36 -0.23
C HIS A 67 -25.32 -17.72 0.04
N PRO A 68 -25.26 -18.17 1.31
CA PRO A 68 -24.74 -19.50 1.64
C PRO A 68 -25.41 -20.62 0.83
N GLY A 69 -24.60 -21.40 0.10
CA GLY A 69 -25.07 -22.50 -0.75
C GLY A 69 -25.26 -22.14 -2.23
N ASP A 70 -25.13 -20.85 -2.59
CA ASP A 70 -25.09 -20.44 -3.99
C ASP A 70 -23.83 -20.97 -4.69
N ALA A 71 -23.95 -21.20 -6.00
CA ALA A 71 -22.80 -21.61 -6.81
C ALA A 71 -21.88 -20.42 -7.08
N PHE A 72 -20.58 -20.58 -6.92
CA PHE A 72 -19.55 -19.55 -7.10
C PHE A 72 -18.46 -19.99 -8.06
N ASP A 73 -17.66 -19.02 -8.54
CA ASP A 73 -16.48 -19.34 -9.35
C ASP A 73 -15.32 -19.73 -8.42
N TYR A 74 -14.72 -20.89 -8.65
CA TYR A 74 -13.51 -21.34 -7.93
C TYR A 74 -12.34 -21.42 -8.91
N VAL A 75 -11.19 -20.88 -8.52
CA VAL A 75 -9.94 -21.00 -9.30
C VAL A 75 -8.89 -21.73 -8.47
N ALA A 76 -8.40 -22.87 -9.00
CA ALA A 76 -7.15 -23.47 -8.52
C ALA A 76 -6.00 -22.80 -9.27
N ALA A 77 -5.15 -22.07 -8.55
CA ALA A 77 -4.17 -21.17 -9.17
C ALA A 77 -2.81 -21.22 -8.47
N VAL A 78 -1.79 -20.75 -9.19
CA VAL A 78 -0.49 -20.40 -8.63
C VAL A 78 -0.27 -18.89 -8.73
N GLY A 79 0.45 -18.32 -7.78
CA GLY A 79 0.88 -16.93 -7.82
C GLY A 79 1.95 -16.70 -8.89
N VAL A 80 1.89 -15.57 -9.59
CA VAL A 80 2.89 -15.16 -10.59
C VAL A 80 3.33 -13.72 -10.39
N THR A 81 4.57 -13.38 -10.75
CA THR A 81 5.04 -11.97 -10.70
C THR A 81 4.58 -11.16 -11.91
N ALA A 82 4.44 -11.83 -13.06
CA ALA A 82 3.96 -11.25 -14.32
C ALA A 82 3.07 -12.23 -15.10
N PHE A 83 2.14 -11.68 -15.89
CA PHE A 83 1.39 -12.48 -16.85
C PHE A 83 2.21 -12.64 -18.13
N ALA A 84 2.50 -13.88 -18.50
CA ALA A 84 3.11 -14.25 -19.77
C ALA A 84 2.64 -15.65 -20.18
N ASP A 85 2.47 -15.89 -21.47
CA ASP A 85 2.20 -17.20 -22.07
C ASP A 85 1.12 -18.03 -21.35
N ILE A 86 -0.07 -17.45 -21.12
CA ILE A 86 -1.15 -18.09 -20.36
C ILE A 86 -1.60 -19.39 -21.06
N PRO A 87 -1.48 -20.58 -20.42
CA PRO A 87 -1.81 -21.85 -21.07
C PRO A 87 -3.30 -22.00 -21.42
N GLU A 88 -3.58 -22.82 -22.43
CA GLU A 88 -4.96 -23.07 -22.87
C GLU A 88 -5.81 -23.68 -21.73
N GLY A 89 -7.01 -23.10 -21.54
CA GLY A 89 -7.95 -23.48 -20.49
C GLY A 89 -7.63 -22.91 -19.10
N MET A 90 -6.67 -21.99 -18.99
CA MET A 90 -6.38 -21.25 -17.77
C MET A 90 -6.90 -19.80 -17.84
N VAL A 91 -7.14 -19.22 -16.68
CA VAL A 91 -7.47 -17.81 -16.47
C VAL A 91 -6.31 -17.12 -15.76
N ALA A 92 -6.14 -15.84 -16.04
CA ALA A 92 -5.16 -14.98 -15.39
C ALA A 92 -5.89 -13.76 -14.85
N ASP A 93 -5.71 -13.45 -13.57
CA ASP A 93 -6.39 -12.33 -12.92
C ASP A 93 -5.54 -11.69 -11.82
N THR A 94 -5.80 -10.41 -11.56
CA THR A 94 -5.17 -9.64 -10.49
C THR A 94 -6.17 -9.44 -9.38
N PHE A 95 -5.82 -9.90 -8.19
CA PHE A 95 -6.64 -9.81 -7.00
C PHE A 95 -6.22 -8.59 -6.20
N GLU A 96 -7.20 -7.75 -5.85
CA GLU A 96 -6.96 -6.59 -5.01
C GLU A 96 -6.46 -7.03 -3.62
N GLY A 97 -5.50 -6.28 -3.11
CA GLY A 97 -4.98 -6.44 -1.76
C GLY A 97 -5.98 -5.95 -0.69
N GLY A 98 -5.49 -5.80 0.53
CA GLY A 98 -6.22 -5.24 1.66
C GLY A 98 -6.27 -6.17 2.87
N LEU A 99 -7.19 -5.88 3.80
CA LEU A 99 -7.33 -6.65 5.03
C LEU A 99 -7.99 -8.00 4.80
N TYR A 100 -7.45 -9.01 5.47
CA TYR A 100 -7.96 -10.37 5.56
C TYR A 100 -7.98 -10.85 7.02
N ALA A 101 -9.05 -11.53 7.41
CA ALA A 101 -9.04 -12.40 8.58
C ALA A 101 -8.51 -13.76 8.15
N VAL A 102 -7.40 -14.20 8.73
CA VAL A 102 -6.79 -15.49 8.46
C VAL A 102 -7.10 -16.43 9.60
N VAL A 103 -7.86 -17.48 9.29
CA VAL A 103 -8.14 -18.58 10.21
C VAL A 103 -7.16 -19.70 9.90
N THR A 104 -6.21 -19.92 10.80
CA THR A 104 -5.22 -21.00 10.70
C THR A 104 -5.80 -22.26 11.31
N ARG A 105 -5.93 -23.32 10.52
CA ARG A 105 -6.47 -24.61 10.97
C ARG A 105 -5.44 -25.72 10.81
N LYS A 106 -5.44 -26.64 11.77
CA LYS A 106 -4.73 -27.92 11.70
C LYS A 106 -5.72 -29.10 11.59
N GLY A 107 -5.47 -30.02 10.67
CA GLY A 107 -6.20 -31.29 10.51
C GLY A 107 -6.57 -31.60 9.06
N PRO A 108 -7.36 -32.67 8.82
CA PRO A 108 -7.74 -33.10 7.46
C PRO A 108 -8.55 -32.05 6.70
N ILE A 109 -8.46 -32.04 5.36
CA ILE A 109 -9.18 -31.10 4.48
C ILE A 109 -10.71 -31.23 4.59
N ASP A 110 -11.21 -32.40 4.94
CA ASP A 110 -12.65 -32.66 5.02
C ASP A 110 -13.36 -31.91 6.14
N GLU A 111 -12.60 -31.38 7.10
CA GLU A 111 -13.12 -30.51 8.15
C GLU A 111 -13.03 -29.02 7.79
N LEU A 112 -12.71 -28.65 6.54
CA LEU A 112 -12.71 -27.25 6.12
C LEU A 112 -14.03 -26.55 6.40
N GLY A 113 -15.16 -27.26 6.22
CA GLY A 113 -16.50 -26.73 6.52
C GLY A 113 -16.65 -26.19 7.94
N ALA A 114 -16.00 -26.81 8.93
CA ALA A 114 -16.04 -26.35 10.32
C ALA A 114 -15.30 -25.00 10.50
N THR A 115 -14.33 -24.69 9.63
CA THR A 115 -13.63 -23.40 9.64
C THR A 115 -14.53 -22.27 9.14
N PHE A 116 -15.29 -22.52 8.06
CA PHE A 116 -16.30 -21.59 7.56
C PHE A 116 -17.42 -21.38 8.59
N ASP A 117 -17.92 -22.45 9.21
CA ASP A 117 -18.95 -22.37 10.25
C ASP A 117 -18.46 -21.52 11.45
N TYR A 118 -17.21 -21.71 11.90
CA TYR A 118 -16.60 -20.87 12.93
C TYR A 118 -16.48 -19.40 12.50
N TYR A 119 -15.93 -19.15 11.30
CA TYR A 119 -15.69 -17.78 10.84
C TYR A 119 -17.01 -17.00 10.70
N HIS A 120 -17.99 -17.53 9.99
CA HIS A 120 -19.26 -16.85 9.74
C HIS A 120 -20.20 -16.89 10.94
N GLY A 121 -20.18 -17.96 11.74
CA GLY A 121 -21.12 -18.18 12.84
C GLY A 121 -20.66 -17.60 14.18
N GLU A 122 -19.35 -17.50 14.40
CA GLU A 122 -18.78 -17.11 15.70
C GLU A 122 -17.88 -15.89 15.60
N TRP A 123 -16.83 -15.93 14.78
CA TRP A 123 -15.80 -14.88 14.79
C TRP A 123 -16.29 -13.58 14.17
N LEU A 124 -16.77 -13.60 12.92
CA LEU A 124 -17.13 -12.40 12.18
C LEU A 124 -18.26 -11.58 12.86
N PRO A 125 -19.38 -12.19 13.32
CA PRO A 125 -20.45 -11.44 13.99
C PRO A 125 -19.97 -10.68 15.24
N ASN A 126 -19.04 -11.27 15.99
CA ASN A 126 -18.50 -10.74 17.25
C ASN A 126 -17.24 -9.88 17.06
N SER A 127 -16.74 -9.72 15.84
CA SER A 127 -15.57 -8.88 15.53
C SER A 127 -15.96 -7.42 15.23
N GLU A 128 -14.97 -6.53 15.17
CA GLU A 128 -15.15 -5.15 14.68
C GLU A 128 -15.16 -5.07 13.13
N TYR A 129 -15.19 -6.21 12.44
CA TYR A 129 -15.05 -6.29 10.98
C TYR A 129 -16.31 -6.82 10.29
N THR A 130 -16.46 -6.46 9.02
CA THR A 130 -17.46 -6.99 8.10
C THR A 130 -16.81 -7.49 6.82
N CYS A 131 -17.47 -8.36 6.06
CA CYS A 131 -16.96 -8.80 4.77
C CYS A 131 -16.82 -7.62 3.80
N ARG A 132 -15.79 -7.66 2.96
CA ARG A 132 -15.69 -6.82 1.76
C ARG A 132 -15.68 -7.71 0.52
N ALA A 133 -15.93 -7.11 -0.64
CA ALA A 133 -15.75 -7.79 -1.91
C ALA A 133 -14.29 -8.22 -2.10
N GLY A 134 -14.09 -9.40 -2.67
CA GLY A 134 -12.78 -10.01 -2.88
C GLY A 134 -12.87 -11.53 -2.89
N ALA A 135 -11.77 -12.19 -3.26
CA ALA A 135 -11.69 -13.65 -3.19
C ALA A 135 -11.49 -14.11 -1.74
N GLU A 136 -12.24 -15.10 -1.29
CA GLU A 136 -11.82 -15.90 -0.14
C GLU A 136 -10.70 -16.83 -0.60
N VAL A 137 -9.58 -16.85 0.12
CA VAL A 137 -8.37 -17.57 -0.29
C VAL A 137 -8.13 -18.75 0.62
N GLU A 138 -8.12 -19.94 0.04
CA GLU A 138 -7.51 -21.12 0.63
C GLU A 138 -6.03 -21.11 0.29
N PHE A 139 -5.18 -20.94 1.30
CA PHE A 139 -3.74 -20.86 1.15
C PHE A 139 -3.07 -22.11 1.74
N TYR A 140 -2.18 -22.69 0.95
CA TYR A 140 -1.48 -23.93 1.25
C TYR A 140 0.02 -23.72 1.08
N ASP A 141 0.77 -23.81 2.18
CA ASP A 141 2.23 -23.73 2.18
C ASP A 141 2.86 -25.08 2.55
N SER A 142 4.17 -25.07 2.81
CA SER A 142 4.95 -26.26 3.20
C SER A 142 4.43 -27.00 4.44
N ARG A 143 3.56 -26.40 5.27
CA ARG A 143 2.94 -27.04 6.44
C ARG A 143 1.76 -27.94 6.06
N TYR A 144 1.31 -27.91 4.81
CA TYR A 144 0.28 -28.82 4.31
C TYR A 144 0.88 -30.18 3.94
N LEU A 145 0.45 -31.24 4.62
CA LEU A 145 1.02 -32.59 4.53
C LEU A 145 0.11 -33.59 3.80
N GLY A 146 -0.95 -33.11 3.14
CA GLY A 146 -1.92 -33.90 2.39
C GLY A 146 -3.34 -33.90 2.99
N ASN A 147 -4.31 -34.35 2.19
CA ASN A 147 -5.76 -34.28 2.47
C ASN A 147 -6.15 -34.92 3.81
N ASP A 148 -5.64 -36.11 4.10
CA ASP A 148 -6.08 -36.92 5.24
C ASP A 148 -5.16 -36.79 6.45
N ASN A 149 -4.10 -35.98 6.35
CA ASN A 149 -3.10 -35.89 7.41
C ASN A 149 -3.60 -34.98 8.55
N PRO A 150 -3.73 -35.49 9.80
CA PRO A 150 -4.20 -34.70 10.93
C PRO A 150 -3.22 -33.58 11.34
N GLU A 151 -1.98 -33.63 10.84
CA GLU A 151 -0.97 -32.61 11.09
C GLU A 151 -0.89 -31.55 9.98
N SER A 152 -1.67 -31.67 8.89
CA SER A 152 -1.75 -30.67 7.84
C SER A 152 -2.24 -29.33 8.40
N VAL A 153 -1.52 -28.25 8.09
CA VAL A 153 -1.93 -26.87 8.39
C VAL A 153 -2.39 -26.18 7.12
N MET A 154 -3.47 -25.43 7.22
CA MET A 154 -4.12 -24.72 6.13
C MET A 154 -4.56 -23.35 6.64
N GLU A 155 -4.54 -22.35 5.77
CA GLU A 155 -5.03 -21.01 6.11
C GLU A 155 -6.21 -20.66 5.21
N LEU A 156 -7.28 -20.16 5.83
CA LEU A 156 -8.42 -19.58 5.11
C LEU A 156 -8.45 -18.09 5.36
N TRP A 157 -8.33 -17.32 4.27
CA TRP A 157 -8.23 -15.87 4.30
C TRP A 157 -9.54 -15.30 3.80
N PHE A 158 -10.24 -14.61 4.69
CA PHE A 158 -11.53 -13.98 4.40
C PHE A 158 -11.35 -12.47 4.22
N PRO A 159 -11.77 -11.88 3.10
CA PRO A 159 -11.61 -10.46 2.86
C PRO A 159 -12.51 -9.67 3.79
N ILE A 160 -11.92 -8.78 4.59
CA ILE A 160 -12.63 -7.98 5.59
C ILE A 160 -12.36 -6.49 5.42
N ARG A 161 -13.24 -5.69 5.99
CA ARG A 161 -13.04 -4.26 6.27
C ARG A 161 -13.59 -3.93 7.65
N SER A 162 -13.13 -2.84 8.25
CA SER A 162 -13.68 -2.35 9.52
C SER A 162 -15.18 -2.05 9.40
N LYS A 163 -15.96 -2.31 10.46
CA LYS A 163 -17.36 -1.88 10.59
C LYS A 163 -17.46 -0.36 10.77
N ARG A 164 -16.43 0.27 11.32
CA ARG A 164 -16.33 1.73 11.52
C ARG A 164 -15.34 2.30 10.54
N GLU A 165 -15.72 3.36 9.83
CA GLU A 165 -14.74 4.16 9.09
C GLU A 165 -13.78 4.81 10.09
N LEU A 166 -12.49 4.70 9.80
CA LEU A 166 -11.48 5.37 10.61
C LEU A 166 -11.47 6.86 10.24
N PRO A 167 -11.30 7.77 11.21
CA PRO A 167 -11.22 9.20 10.93
C PRO A 167 -9.98 9.63 10.13
N ILE A 168 -9.07 8.71 9.84
CA ILE A 168 -7.87 8.92 9.00
C ILE A 168 -7.92 7.89 7.87
N GLU A 169 -7.86 8.33 6.62
CA GLU A 169 -7.78 7.42 5.48
C GLU A 169 -6.42 6.72 5.45
N ASN A 170 -6.41 5.43 5.10
CA ASN A 170 -5.17 4.70 4.82
C ASN A 170 -4.57 5.11 3.45
N ARG A 171 -4.13 6.36 3.37
CA ARG A 171 -3.60 6.99 2.15
C ARG A 171 -2.79 8.24 2.49
N VAL A 172 -1.56 8.29 1.99
CA VAL A 172 -0.80 9.54 1.88
C VAL A 172 -1.38 10.35 0.72
N ALA A 173 -2.04 11.46 1.04
CA ALA A 173 -2.71 12.31 0.06
C ALA A 173 -1.72 13.17 -0.74
N SER A 174 -0.75 13.76 -0.05
CA SER A 174 0.28 14.61 -0.65
C SER A 174 1.58 14.55 0.14
N LEU A 175 2.71 14.60 -0.56
CA LEU A 175 4.03 14.89 0.01
C LEU A 175 4.23 16.41 0.10
N PHE A 176 4.84 16.90 1.18
CA PHE A 176 5.33 18.27 1.24
C PHE A 176 6.81 18.34 0.86
N VAL A 177 7.15 19.31 0.01
CA VAL A 177 8.53 19.69 -0.30
C VAL A 177 8.68 21.17 0.01
N HIS A 178 9.53 21.47 0.99
CA HIS A 178 9.77 22.85 1.43
C HIS A 178 10.84 23.49 0.56
N VAL A 179 10.53 24.65 -0.03
CA VAL A 179 11.35 25.30 -1.07
C VAL A 179 11.49 26.80 -0.84
N SER A 180 12.59 27.41 -1.25
CA SER A 180 12.79 28.86 -1.10
C SER A 180 12.17 29.68 -2.24
N ASP A 181 11.93 29.07 -3.41
CA ASP A 181 11.35 29.71 -4.59
C ASP A 181 10.37 28.76 -5.30
N LEU A 182 9.07 29.07 -5.21
CA LEU A 182 8.00 28.25 -5.78
C LEU A 182 8.09 28.10 -7.29
N ARG A 183 8.45 29.16 -8.03
CA ARG A 183 8.51 29.08 -9.50
C ARG A 183 9.66 28.17 -9.90
N ARG A 184 10.84 28.39 -9.33
CA ARG A 184 12.03 27.58 -9.61
C ARG A 184 11.81 26.11 -9.28
N ALA A 185 11.19 25.82 -8.13
CA ALA A 185 10.86 24.46 -7.76
C ALA A 185 9.78 23.87 -8.69
N ALA A 186 8.69 24.59 -8.96
CA ALA A 186 7.65 24.11 -9.87
C ALA A 186 8.20 23.80 -11.26
N GLU A 187 9.04 24.66 -11.82
CA GLU A 187 9.74 24.42 -13.10
C GLU A 187 10.60 23.15 -13.04
N TRP A 188 11.33 22.94 -11.95
CA TRP A 188 12.19 21.75 -11.75
C TRP A 188 11.36 20.44 -11.71
N TYR A 189 10.32 20.38 -10.88
CA TYR A 189 9.47 19.19 -10.75
C TYR A 189 8.65 18.95 -12.03
N SER A 190 8.14 20.03 -12.67
CA SER A 190 7.49 19.95 -13.98
C SER A 190 8.43 19.41 -15.05
N GLN A 191 9.69 19.87 -15.09
CA GLN A 191 10.68 19.35 -16.03
C GLN A 191 10.95 17.87 -15.76
N LEU A 192 11.25 17.48 -14.51
CA LEU A 192 11.57 16.09 -14.15
C LEU A 192 10.46 15.12 -14.57
N LEU A 193 9.21 15.48 -14.32
CA LEU A 193 8.04 14.63 -14.55
C LEU A 193 7.41 14.84 -15.95
N GLY A 194 7.97 15.75 -16.76
CA GLY A 194 7.44 16.08 -18.08
C GLY A 194 6.07 16.77 -18.06
N LEU A 195 5.71 17.43 -16.95
CA LEU A 195 4.42 18.08 -16.75
C LEU A 195 4.45 19.55 -17.20
N PRO A 196 3.32 20.12 -17.64
CA PRO A 196 3.25 21.55 -17.91
C PRO A 196 3.34 22.35 -16.61
N LEU A 197 3.96 23.53 -16.68
CA LEU A 197 3.87 24.52 -15.61
C LEU A 197 2.49 25.18 -15.65
N ILE A 198 1.72 25.04 -14.57
CA ILE A 198 0.42 25.68 -14.40
C ILE A 198 0.61 27.07 -13.79
N GLU A 199 0.64 28.10 -14.64
CA GLU A 199 0.90 29.49 -14.25
C GLU A 199 -0.15 30.04 -13.27
N GLU A 200 -1.40 29.60 -13.35
CA GLU A 200 -2.49 30.04 -12.48
C GLU A 200 -2.27 29.64 -11.01
N ARG A 201 -1.42 28.64 -10.73
CA ARG A 201 -1.05 28.22 -9.38
C ARG A 201 0.05 29.11 -8.79
N LEU A 202 0.81 29.83 -9.62
CA LEU A 202 1.81 30.81 -9.19
C LEU A 202 1.16 32.18 -8.92
N ASN A 203 0.14 32.18 -8.07
CA ASN A 203 -0.75 33.31 -7.82
C ASN A 203 -0.30 34.23 -6.67
N GLY A 204 0.94 34.08 -6.18
CA GLY A 204 1.47 34.80 -5.03
C GLY A 204 1.11 34.19 -3.67
N GLY A 205 0.40 33.05 -3.65
CA GLY A 205 0.22 32.23 -2.47
C GLY A 205 1.51 31.49 -2.04
N PRO A 206 1.54 30.89 -0.84
CA PRO A 206 2.74 30.25 -0.29
C PRO A 206 3.00 28.84 -0.85
N VAL A 207 2.06 28.27 -1.63
CA VAL A 207 2.13 26.89 -2.09
C VAL A 207 1.90 26.74 -3.60
N TYR A 208 2.52 25.72 -4.18
CA TYR A 208 2.26 25.21 -5.52
C TYR A 208 2.03 23.70 -5.47
N TRP A 209 0.89 23.21 -5.94
CA TRP A 209 0.59 21.78 -5.89
C TRP A 209 0.71 21.12 -7.26
N LEU A 210 1.25 19.90 -7.30
CA LEU A 210 1.23 19.00 -8.45
C LEU A 210 0.23 17.87 -8.17
N SER A 211 -0.81 17.81 -8.98
CA SER A 211 -1.85 16.77 -8.89
C SER A 211 -1.34 15.52 -9.60
N LEU A 212 -0.84 14.54 -8.85
CA LEU A 212 -0.37 13.26 -9.39
C LEU A 212 -1.36 12.14 -9.03
N PRO A 213 -1.41 11.03 -9.80
CA PRO A 213 -2.26 9.88 -9.46
C PRO A 213 -1.95 9.33 -8.06
N GLY A 214 -2.98 9.17 -7.23
CA GLY A 214 -2.84 8.62 -5.88
C GLY A 214 -2.34 9.60 -4.81
N THR A 215 -1.10 10.09 -4.96
CA THR A 215 -0.41 10.98 -4.00
C THR A 215 0.19 12.18 -4.72
N GLY A 216 -0.25 13.39 -4.38
CA GLY A 216 0.24 14.64 -4.95
C GLY A 216 1.53 15.16 -4.32
N ILE A 217 2.00 16.31 -4.80
CA ILE A 217 3.10 17.09 -4.18
C ILE A 217 2.57 18.47 -3.85
N VAL A 218 2.88 18.97 -2.67
CA VAL A 218 2.73 20.37 -2.28
C VAL A 218 4.13 20.95 -2.12
N LEU A 219 4.52 21.83 -3.03
CA LEU A 219 5.68 22.68 -2.85
C LEU A 219 5.26 23.83 -1.94
N ASP A 220 5.89 23.96 -0.78
CA ASP A 220 5.56 24.99 0.20
C ASP A 220 6.77 25.90 0.42
N SER A 221 6.54 27.21 0.38
CA SER A 221 7.57 28.20 0.67
C SER A 221 7.70 28.56 2.14
N ASP A 222 6.75 28.12 2.97
CA ASP A 222 6.54 28.54 4.35
C ASP A 222 6.49 30.06 4.55
N ALA A 223 6.33 30.84 3.47
CA ALA A 223 6.46 32.29 3.52
C ALA A 223 5.40 32.93 4.44
N TYR A 224 4.24 32.28 4.56
CA TYR A 224 3.20 32.65 5.52
C TYR A 224 3.54 32.17 6.93
N ASN A 225 3.91 30.89 7.07
CA ASN A 225 4.23 30.27 8.36
C ASN A 225 5.37 30.99 9.11
N ARG A 226 6.42 31.38 8.40
CA ARG A 226 7.57 32.12 8.96
C ARG A 226 7.22 33.52 9.48
N GLN A 227 6.01 34.03 9.23
CA GLN A 227 5.51 35.27 9.85
C GLN A 227 4.95 35.04 11.26
N ASN A 228 4.63 33.79 11.61
CA ASN A 228 4.14 33.44 12.94
C ASN A 228 5.33 33.30 13.92
N PRO A 229 5.39 34.07 15.02
CA PRO A 229 6.50 34.01 15.99
C PRO A 229 6.60 32.66 16.72
N ASP A 230 5.51 31.91 16.78
CA ASP A 230 5.46 30.60 17.43
C ASP A 230 5.85 29.46 16.49
N TRP A 231 5.98 29.73 15.19
CA TRP A 231 6.38 28.73 14.21
C TRP A 231 7.85 28.33 14.36
N ARG A 232 8.12 27.06 14.06
CA ARG A 232 9.45 26.45 14.09
C ARG A 232 9.61 25.56 12.87
N GLU A 233 10.84 25.43 12.37
CA GLU A 233 11.11 24.60 11.19
C GLU A 233 10.70 23.13 11.42
N GLU A 234 10.75 22.61 12.67
CA GLU A 234 10.24 21.26 12.98
C GLU A 234 8.72 21.08 12.76
N MET A 235 7.96 22.17 12.62
CA MET A 235 6.51 22.13 12.34
C MET A 235 6.20 21.93 10.85
N GLN A 236 7.22 21.97 9.98
CA GLN A 236 7.08 21.67 8.55
C GLN A 236 6.51 20.27 8.34
N PRO A 237 5.29 20.13 7.81
CA PRO A 237 4.71 18.82 7.59
C PRO A 237 5.55 18.05 6.57
N LEU A 238 5.74 16.75 6.78
CA LEU A 238 6.39 15.85 5.83
C LEU A 238 5.42 15.43 4.73
N PHE A 239 4.20 15.08 5.12
CA PHE A 239 3.14 14.64 4.23
C PHE A 239 1.77 14.89 4.86
N MET A 240 0.74 14.74 4.03
CA MET A 240 -0.66 14.92 4.34
C MET A 240 -1.38 13.59 4.31
N LEU A 241 -2.14 13.28 5.36
CA LEU A 241 -3.13 12.21 5.39
C LEU A 241 -4.50 12.80 5.06
N ALA A 242 -5.23 12.11 4.16
CA ALA A 242 -6.61 12.48 3.85
C ALA A 242 -7.53 12.08 5.02
N VAL A 243 -8.48 12.96 5.34
CA VAL A 243 -9.49 12.66 6.35
C VAL A 243 -10.88 12.97 5.82
N PRO A 244 -11.88 12.10 6.08
CA PRO A 244 -13.25 12.30 5.60
C PRO A 244 -13.99 13.37 6.39
N GLU A 245 -13.70 13.52 7.68
CA GLU A 245 -14.27 14.53 8.57
C GLU A 245 -13.21 15.04 9.56
N ILE A 246 -12.95 16.34 9.51
CA ILE A 246 -11.80 16.94 10.20
C ILE A 246 -11.93 16.94 11.73
N ASP A 247 -13.15 17.11 12.26
CA ASP A 247 -13.39 17.14 13.71
C ASP A 247 -13.23 15.74 14.34
N GLU A 248 -13.70 14.71 13.64
CA GLU A 248 -13.52 13.32 14.07
C GLU A 248 -12.04 12.92 14.01
N ALA A 249 -11.34 13.33 12.95
CA ALA A 249 -9.90 13.12 12.81
C ALA A 249 -9.12 13.79 13.94
N TYR A 250 -9.46 15.03 14.27
CA TYR A 250 -8.82 15.76 15.36
C TYR A 250 -9.02 15.05 16.70
N ALA A 251 -10.27 14.68 17.03
CA ALA A 251 -10.57 13.93 18.25
C ALA A 251 -9.82 12.59 18.32
N TYR A 252 -9.69 11.90 17.19
CA TYR A 252 -8.97 10.63 17.09
C TYR A 252 -7.45 10.77 17.30
N VAL A 253 -6.85 11.86 16.80
CA VAL A 253 -5.39 12.10 16.86
C VAL A 253 -4.95 12.65 18.21
N VAL A 254 -5.72 13.54 18.85
CA VAL A 254 -5.34 14.12 20.16
C VAL A 254 -5.25 13.09 21.28
N GLU A 255 -5.95 11.96 21.16
CA GLU A 255 -5.84 10.83 22.10
C GLU A 255 -4.55 10.02 21.92
N ARG A 256 -3.84 10.21 20.79
CA ARG A 256 -2.69 9.39 20.38
C ARG A 256 -1.36 10.13 20.40
N THR A 257 -1.36 11.43 20.12
CA THR A 257 -0.13 12.20 19.94
C THR A 257 -0.34 13.70 20.18
N GLN A 258 0.77 14.43 20.20
CA GLN A 258 0.77 15.88 20.29
C GLN A 258 0.28 16.50 18.98
N VAL A 259 -0.72 17.39 19.07
CA VAL A 259 -1.10 18.30 17.98
C VAL A 259 -0.34 19.62 18.10
N PHE A 260 0.00 20.24 16.97
CA PHE A 260 0.75 21.49 16.92
C PHE A 260 -0.14 22.75 16.91
N GLY A 261 -1.45 22.60 16.84
CA GLY A 261 -2.42 23.69 16.84
C GLY A 261 -3.86 23.19 16.82
N GLU A 262 -4.81 24.12 16.90
CA GLU A 262 -6.22 23.85 16.64
C GLU A 262 -6.47 23.64 15.14
N ILE A 263 -7.68 23.21 14.79
CA ILE A 263 -8.09 23.03 13.38
C ILE A 263 -8.14 24.40 12.67
N GLU A 264 -7.38 24.52 11.59
CA GLU A 264 -7.44 25.64 10.66
C GLU A 264 -8.48 25.36 9.58
N ARG A 265 -9.35 26.35 9.28
CA ARG A 265 -10.48 26.19 8.35
C ARG A 265 -10.45 27.28 7.28
N HIS A 266 -10.31 26.86 6.02
CA HIS A 266 -10.17 27.72 4.85
C HIS A 266 -11.14 27.31 3.74
N GLY A 267 -12.41 27.71 3.85
CA GLY A 267 -13.40 27.51 2.80
C GLY A 267 -13.61 26.03 2.44
N SER A 268 -13.01 25.58 1.34
CA SER A 268 -13.07 24.20 0.83
C SER A 268 -12.04 23.25 1.45
N MET A 269 -11.34 23.67 2.50
CA MET A 269 -10.32 22.86 3.17
C MET A 269 -10.32 23.11 4.68
N ALA A 270 -9.99 22.09 5.47
CA ALA A 270 -9.69 22.19 6.88
C ALA A 270 -8.56 21.23 7.25
N TYR A 271 -7.61 21.67 8.07
CA TYR A 271 -6.45 20.86 8.43
C TYR A 271 -5.95 21.15 9.85
N PHE A 272 -5.12 20.25 10.35
CA PHE A 272 -4.26 20.47 11.52
C PHE A 272 -2.99 19.63 11.40
N ASN A 273 -1.94 20.05 12.09
CA ASN A 273 -0.66 19.35 12.12
C ASN A 273 -0.45 18.64 13.46
N PHE A 274 0.24 17.52 13.46
CA PHE A 274 0.52 16.71 14.64
C PHE A 274 1.85 15.97 14.51
N ALA A 275 2.40 15.55 15.65
CA ALA A 275 3.66 14.83 15.72
C ALA A 275 3.47 13.33 15.41
N ASP A 276 4.36 12.76 14.59
CA ASP A 276 4.52 11.31 14.49
C ASP A 276 5.35 10.73 15.66
N SER A 277 5.64 9.42 15.61
CA SER A 277 6.44 8.72 16.62
C SER A 277 7.91 9.19 16.73
N GLU A 278 8.41 9.90 15.73
CA GLU A 278 9.75 10.48 15.69
C GLU A 278 9.73 11.99 16.00
N GLY A 279 8.55 12.57 16.18
CA GLY A 279 8.35 14.01 16.40
C GLY A 279 8.26 14.82 15.10
N ASN A 280 8.23 14.19 13.92
CA ASN A 280 8.02 14.89 12.67
C ASN A 280 6.58 15.41 12.58
N SER A 281 6.39 16.53 11.88
CA SER A 281 5.07 17.05 11.60
C SER A 281 4.39 16.30 10.46
N VAL A 282 3.15 15.88 10.69
CA VAL A 282 2.24 15.27 9.72
C VAL A 282 0.96 16.10 9.70
N MET A 283 0.41 16.33 8.51
CA MET A 283 -0.85 17.07 8.35
C MET A 283 -2.03 16.10 8.18
N ALA A 284 -3.11 16.30 8.92
CA ALA A 284 -4.42 15.73 8.59
C ALA A 284 -5.24 16.79 7.87
N CYS A 285 -5.80 16.45 6.71
CA CYS A 285 -6.50 17.43 5.87
C CYS A 285 -7.79 16.86 5.28
N TRP A 286 -8.86 17.60 5.49
CA TRP A 286 -10.13 17.46 4.81
C TRP A 286 -10.20 18.48 3.67
N SER A 287 -10.68 18.07 2.50
CA SER A 287 -10.91 18.97 1.37
C SER A 287 -12.20 18.61 0.64
N ALA A 288 -12.96 19.62 0.24
CA ALA A 288 -14.15 19.45 -0.59
C ALA A 288 -13.83 18.92 -2.00
N ASP A 289 -12.59 19.10 -2.46
CA ASP A 289 -12.08 18.61 -3.75
C ASP A 289 -11.25 17.32 -3.60
N ALA A 290 -11.32 16.64 -2.45
CA ALA A 290 -10.58 15.40 -2.20
C ALA A 290 -10.83 14.37 -3.32
N GLY A 291 -9.75 13.95 -3.98
CA GLY A 291 -9.80 12.97 -5.08
C GLY A 291 -9.92 13.55 -6.49
N ARG A 292 -9.90 14.89 -6.65
CA ARG A 292 -9.81 15.50 -7.98
C ARG A 292 -8.39 15.37 -8.54
N GLU A 293 -8.17 14.34 -9.34
CA GLU A 293 -6.90 14.11 -10.05
C GLU A 293 -6.92 14.86 -11.39
N ASP A 294 -6.04 15.86 -11.54
CA ASP A 294 -5.76 16.40 -12.87
C ASP A 294 -4.97 15.35 -13.63
N ARG A 295 -5.51 14.82 -14.72
CA ARG A 295 -4.80 13.86 -15.58
C ARG A 295 -3.75 14.59 -16.41
N LEU A 296 -2.62 14.90 -15.78
CA LEU A 296 -1.45 15.42 -16.47
C LEU A 296 -0.58 14.23 -16.86
N ASN A 297 -0.51 13.95 -18.16
CA ASN A 297 0.44 12.97 -18.70
C ASN A 297 1.70 13.71 -19.12
N GLY A 298 2.85 13.31 -18.56
CA GLY A 298 4.16 13.82 -18.97
C GLY A 298 4.87 12.86 -19.91
N ASP A 299 5.70 13.41 -20.79
CA ASP A 299 6.59 12.66 -21.69
C ASP A 299 8.01 12.58 -21.07
N SER A 300 8.08 11.99 -19.88
CA SER A 300 9.33 11.76 -19.13
C SER A 300 9.57 10.27 -18.91
N PRO A 301 10.82 9.79 -18.95
CA PRO A 301 11.15 8.44 -18.51
C PRO A 301 10.98 8.26 -16.99
N VAL A 302 10.82 9.34 -16.22
CA VAL A 302 10.43 9.32 -14.81
C VAL A 302 8.91 9.42 -14.72
N ALA A 303 8.27 8.44 -14.10
CA ALA A 303 6.82 8.40 -13.98
C ALA A 303 6.30 9.56 -13.13
N ALA A 304 5.24 10.22 -13.60
CA ALA A 304 4.53 11.27 -12.86
C ALA A 304 3.61 10.68 -11.76
N GLN A 305 4.18 9.79 -10.93
CA GLN A 305 3.51 9.13 -9.81
C GLN A 305 4.53 8.85 -8.71
N ILE A 306 4.22 9.26 -7.49
CA ILE A 306 5.05 8.94 -6.34
C ILE A 306 4.85 7.47 -5.99
N ALA A 307 5.94 6.70 -5.99
CA ALA A 307 5.95 5.28 -5.65
C ALA A 307 6.10 5.08 -4.13
N GLY A 308 6.89 5.93 -3.47
CA GLY A 308 7.09 5.89 -2.02
C GLY A 308 7.41 7.25 -1.41
N VAL A 309 6.95 7.46 -0.18
CA VAL A 309 7.31 8.58 0.71
C VAL A 309 8.12 8.03 1.86
N PHE A 310 9.32 8.56 2.10
CA PHE A 310 10.18 8.06 3.16
C PHE A 310 9.99 8.84 4.46
N VAL A 311 10.04 8.12 5.57
CA VAL A 311 10.16 8.68 6.92
C VAL A 311 11.36 8.00 7.58
N ASP A 312 12.32 8.80 8.00
CA ASP A 312 13.49 8.28 8.69
C ASP A 312 13.14 7.98 10.14
N VAL A 313 13.44 6.76 10.58
CA VAL A 313 13.05 6.27 11.91
C VAL A 313 14.24 5.78 12.71
N THR A 314 14.25 6.10 13.99
CA THR A 314 15.29 5.66 14.94
C THR A 314 14.98 4.33 15.60
N ASP A 315 13.69 3.99 15.70
CA ASP A 315 13.17 2.74 16.25
C ASP A 315 12.06 2.20 15.34
N MET A 316 12.40 1.19 14.54
CA MET A 316 11.49 0.64 13.54
C MET A 316 10.20 0.10 14.16
N ARG A 317 10.31 -0.66 15.25
CA ARG A 317 9.15 -1.31 15.89
C ARG A 317 8.21 -0.28 16.50
N ARG A 318 8.76 0.77 17.13
CA ARG A 318 7.96 1.87 17.67
C ARG A 318 7.24 2.61 16.55
N ALA A 319 7.96 2.98 15.49
CA ALA A 319 7.40 3.77 14.39
C ALA A 319 6.38 2.98 13.57
N SER A 320 6.69 1.75 13.18
CA SER A 320 5.77 0.89 12.44
C SER A 320 4.50 0.64 13.25
N GLY A 321 4.63 0.32 14.54
CA GLY A 321 3.49 0.13 15.43
C GLY A 321 2.60 1.37 15.54
N TRP A 322 3.21 2.55 15.66
CA TRP A 322 2.49 3.83 15.73
C TRP A 322 1.72 4.14 14.44
N TYR A 323 2.36 4.03 13.27
CA TYR A 323 1.69 4.27 11.99
C TYR A 323 0.59 3.25 11.72
N THR A 324 0.82 1.97 12.04
CA THR A 324 -0.22 0.95 11.85
C THR A 324 -1.41 1.16 12.79
N ASP A 325 -1.20 1.60 14.05
CA ASP A 325 -2.30 1.94 14.96
C ASP A 325 -3.13 3.12 14.43
N LEU A 326 -2.46 4.20 14.00
CA LEU A 326 -3.10 5.39 13.46
C LEU A 326 -3.98 5.09 12.24
N LEU A 327 -3.56 4.13 11.41
CA LEU A 327 -4.26 3.72 10.19
C LEU A 327 -5.16 2.49 10.38
N GLY A 328 -5.27 1.97 11.61
CA GLY A 328 -6.03 0.77 11.96
C GLY A 328 -5.63 -0.49 11.20
N LEU A 329 -4.33 -0.64 10.99
CA LEU A 329 -3.69 -1.76 10.31
C LEU A 329 -3.06 -2.73 11.33
N PRO A 330 -2.96 -4.03 10.99
CA PRO A 330 -2.13 -4.94 11.75
C PRO A 330 -0.65 -4.61 11.56
N LEU A 331 0.12 -4.69 12.65
CA LEU A 331 1.58 -4.64 12.58
C LEU A 331 2.12 -5.97 12.03
N ASP A 332 2.94 -5.89 10.98
CA ASP A 332 3.74 -7.03 10.54
C ASP A 332 5.03 -7.09 11.35
N GLU A 333 5.02 -7.95 12.36
CA GLU A 333 6.12 -8.11 13.32
C GLU A 333 7.43 -8.57 12.67
N GLU A 334 7.37 -9.37 11.59
CA GLU A 334 8.55 -9.86 10.89
C GLU A 334 9.15 -8.78 10.00
N ARG A 335 8.31 -8.04 9.25
CA ARG A 335 8.76 -6.89 8.47
C ARG A 335 9.34 -5.80 9.36
N ALA A 336 8.83 -5.62 10.59
CA ALA A 336 9.35 -4.63 11.54
C ALA A 336 10.77 -4.95 12.06
N LEU A 337 11.33 -6.13 11.74
CA LEU A 337 12.74 -6.46 12.00
C LEU A 337 13.68 -6.02 10.86
N GLN A 338 13.13 -5.61 9.72
CA GLN A 338 13.90 -5.18 8.56
C GLN A 338 14.29 -3.70 8.68
N ALA A 339 15.31 -3.30 7.91
CA ALA A 339 15.78 -1.92 7.93
C ALA A 339 14.80 -0.93 7.27
N VAL A 340 13.93 -1.42 6.38
CA VAL A 340 12.85 -0.66 5.75
C VAL A 340 11.52 -1.38 6.01
N TYR A 341 10.51 -0.63 6.45
CA TYR A 341 9.14 -1.11 6.63
C TYR A 341 8.19 -0.32 5.75
N SER A 342 7.56 -0.99 4.78
CA SER A 342 6.48 -0.39 3.99
C SER A 342 5.17 -0.51 4.78
N VAL A 343 4.68 0.61 5.31
CA VAL A 343 3.35 0.65 5.92
C VAL A 343 2.32 0.38 4.83
N PRO A 344 1.42 -0.60 5.03
CA PRO A 344 0.44 -0.92 4.01
C PRO A 344 -0.50 0.25 3.72
N VAL A 345 -0.62 0.64 2.45
CA VAL A 345 -1.54 1.71 2.02
C VAL A 345 -2.62 1.17 1.09
N ALA A 346 -3.85 1.66 1.24
CA ALA A 346 -4.96 1.24 0.40
C ALA A 346 -4.88 1.84 -1.01
N LYS A 347 -4.32 3.06 -1.12
CA LYS A 347 -4.12 3.78 -2.38
C LYS A 347 -2.97 4.79 -2.23
N GLY A 348 -2.27 5.07 -3.33
CA GLY A 348 -1.24 6.09 -3.39
C GLY A 348 0.17 5.53 -3.18
N ALA A 349 1.11 6.43 -2.88
CA ALA A 349 2.49 6.08 -2.58
C ALA A 349 2.58 5.22 -1.31
N ALA A 350 3.50 4.25 -1.32
CA ALA A 350 3.86 3.53 -0.11
C ALA A 350 4.43 4.50 0.94
N LEU A 351 4.11 4.31 2.21
CA LEU A 351 4.78 5.00 3.32
C LEU A 351 5.94 4.12 3.81
N LEU A 352 7.16 4.53 3.51
CA LEU A 352 8.39 3.77 3.74
C LEU A 352 9.11 4.29 4.98
N LEU A 353 9.03 3.53 6.07
CA LEU A 353 9.84 3.82 7.26
C LEU A 353 11.24 3.26 7.03
N ASP A 354 12.27 4.09 7.19
CA ASP A 354 13.66 3.73 6.89
C ASP A 354 14.57 3.99 8.09
N SER A 355 15.17 2.91 8.62
CA SER A 355 16.13 2.99 9.73
C SER A 355 17.59 2.92 9.27
N ASN A 356 17.86 2.71 7.97
CA ASN A 356 19.23 2.59 7.45
C ASN A 356 20.02 3.87 7.69
N ARG A 357 19.40 5.04 7.47
CA ARG A 357 20.09 6.33 7.63
C ARG A 357 20.56 6.53 9.06
N HIS A 358 19.69 6.25 10.02
CA HIS A 358 20.05 6.28 11.44
C HIS A 358 21.16 5.27 11.75
N ALA A 359 21.04 4.03 11.30
CA ALA A 359 22.05 2.99 11.51
C ALA A 359 23.42 3.34 10.90
N GLN A 360 23.44 4.09 9.80
CA GLN A 360 24.66 4.53 9.11
C GLN A 360 25.15 5.91 9.57
N GLY A 361 24.47 6.57 10.51
CA GLY A 361 24.82 7.92 10.98
C GLY A 361 24.73 8.99 9.89
N GLN A 362 23.87 8.78 8.88
CA GLN A 362 23.64 9.73 7.80
C GLN A 362 22.73 10.86 8.29
N SER A 363 23.00 12.09 7.84
CA SER A 363 22.28 13.30 8.25
C SER A 363 21.33 13.85 7.19
N PHE A 364 21.20 13.17 6.05
CA PHE A 364 20.28 13.58 4.98
C PHE A 364 19.03 12.71 5.01
N SER A 365 17.96 13.20 4.42
CA SER A 365 16.70 12.47 4.24
C SER A 365 16.32 12.46 2.76
N ILE A 366 15.86 11.31 2.27
CA ILE A 366 15.22 11.20 0.95
C ILE A 366 13.74 11.50 1.16
N ARG A 367 13.13 12.37 0.36
CA ARG A 367 11.72 12.75 0.56
C ARG A 367 10.78 11.72 -0.04
N CYS A 368 11.06 11.32 -1.27
CA CYS A 368 10.22 10.40 -2.01
C CYS A 368 10.98 9.66 -3.11
N MET A 369 10.28 8.69 -3.69
CA MET A 369 10.71 7.88 -4.82
C MET A 369 9.71 7.99 -5.96
N PHE A 370 10.22 8.22 -7.17
CA PHE A 370 9.48 8.06 -8.42
C PHE A 370 9.91 6.79 -9.13
N ASP A 371 8.96 6.13 -9.81
CA ASP A 371 9.25 4.96 -10.62
C ASP A 371 9.81 5.32 -12.00
N THR A 372 10.64 4.43 -12.53
CA THR A 372 10.99 4.39 -13.95
C THR A 372 10.98 2.95 -14.45
N LYS A 373 10.70 2.79 -15.76
CA LYS A 373 10.77 1.49 -16.43
C LYS A 373 12.19 1.08 -16.84
N ASP A 374 13.11 2.05 -16.88
CA ASP A 374 14.49 1.85 -17.32
C ASP A 374 15.37 2.89 -16.64
N ILE A 375 16.17 2.45 -15.66
CA ILE A 375 17.01 3.34 -14.87
C ILE A 375 18.07 4.06 -15.71
N GLN A 376 18.56 3.42 -16.77
CA GLN A 376 19.60 3.99 -17.64
C GLN A 376 19.02 5.11 -18.47
N THR A 377 17.83 4.89 -19.04
CA THR A 377 17.12 5.93 -19.81
C THR A 377 16.74 7.12 -18.93
N ALA A 378 16.27 6.88 -17.70
CA ALA A 378 15.95 7.96 -16.76
C ALA A 378 17.19 8.76 -16.31
N CYS A 379 18.31 8.09 -16.03
CA CYS A 379 19.56 8.73 -15.65
C CYS A 379 20.11 9.61 -16.80
N ALA A 380 20.16 9.07 -18.02
CA ALA A 380 20.61 9.82 -19.20
C ALA A 380 19.72 11.02 -19.51
N TYR A 381 18.40 10.89 -19.28
CA TYR A 381 17.49 12.03 -19.36
C TYR A 381 17.85 13.09 -18.32
N ALA A 382 18.08 12.70 -17.06
CA ALA A 382 18.38 13.64 -15.99
C ALA A 382 19.71 14.39 -16.22
N GLU A 383 20.75 13.70 -16.70
CA GLU A 383 22.00 14.31 -17.12
C GLU A 383 21.80 15.32 -18.25
N LYS A 384 21.02 14.96 -19.27
CA LYS A 384 20.72 15.83 -20.42
C LYS A 384 19.95 17.08 -20.02
N GLN A 385 19.02 16.98 -19.06
CA GLN A 385 18.28 18.12 -18.52
C GLN A 385 19.12 18.98 -17.56
N GLY A 386 20.27 18.48 -17.11
CA GLY A 386 21.18 19.20 -16.22
C GLY A 386 20.76 19.17 -14.75
N PHE A 387 20.06 18.12 -14.31
CA PHE A 387 19.74 17.96 -12.88
C PHE A 387 21.00 17.69 -12.05
N GLU A 388 21.00 18.16 -10.80
CA GLU A 388 22.08 17.88 -9.86
C GLU A 388 21.89 16.50 -9.24
N PHE A 389 22.93 15.65 -9.30
CA PHE A 389 22.94 14.34 -8.68
C PHE A 389 23.49 14.41 -7.25
N HIS A 390 22.82 13.73 -6.33
CA HIS A 390 23.37 13.36 -5.03
C HIS A 390 24.22 12.09 -5.12
N SER A 391 23.69 11.05 -5.78
CA SER A 391 24.39 9.81 -6.09
C SER A 391 24.05 9.33 -7.50
N GLY A 392 24.99 8.65 -8.15
CA GLY A 392 24.76 7.98 -9.45
C GLY A 392 23.93 6.71 -9.28
N ILE A 393 23.86 5.89 -10.34
CA ILE A 393 23.11 4.64 -10.29
C ILE A 393 23.73 3.66 -9.28
N GLU A 394 22.92 3.23 -8.33
CA GLU A 394 23.17 2.15 -7.38
C GLU A 394 22.30 0.96 -7.78
N ASP A 395 22.91 -0.20 -8.03
CA ASP A 395 22.22 -1.41 -8.51
C ASP A 395 22.34 -2.54 -7.48
N HIS A 396 21.20 -2.96 -6.94
CA HIS A 396 21.06 -4.02 -5.95
C HIS A 396 20.35 -5.26 -6.52
N GLY A 397 20.37 -5.43 -7.85
CA GLY A 397 19.78 -6.57 -8.55
C GLY A 397 18.28 -6.43 -8.75
N ALA A 398 17.50 -6.57 -7.68
CA ALA A 398 16.03 -6.44 -7.71
C ALA A 398 15.56 -4.98 -7.82
N VAL A 399 16.44 -4.04 -7.48
CA VAL A 399 16.16 -2.60 -7.51
C VAL A 399 17.41 -1.88 -7.99
N ALA A 400 17.25 -0.91 -8.87
CA ALA A 400 18.30 0.04 -9.22
C ALA A 400 17.77 1.47 -9.11
N PHE A 401 18.53 2.38 -8.53
CA PHE A 401 18.09 3.76 -8.33
C PHE A 401 19.24 4.77 -8.44
N PHE A 402 18.90 6.04 -8.64
CA PHE A 402 19.81 7.17 -8.42
C PHE A 402 19.08 8.26 -7.63
N VAL A 403 19.83 9.21 -7.05
CA VAL A 403 19.25 10.28 -6.23
C VAL A 403 19.61 11.64 -6.79
N LEU A 404 18.60 12.47 -7.02
CA LEU A 404 18.72 13.86 -7.44
C LEU A 404 18.60 14.81 -6.25
N LYS A 405 19.17 16.01 -6.40
CA LYS A 405 18.90 17.17 -5.54
C LYS A 405 18.02 18.14 -6.29
N ASP A 406 16.94 18.57 -5.63
CA ASP A 406 16.16 19.71 -6.11
C ASP A 406 16.90 21.04 -5.85
N PRO A 407 16.39 22.19 -6.33
CA PRO A 407 17.06 23.49 -6.19
C PRO A 407 17.28 23.96 -4.74
N ASP A 408 16.62 23.32 -3.77
CA ASP A 408 16.69 23.62 -2.34
C ASP A 408 17.42 22.52 -1.56
N GLY A 409 17.95 21.51 -2.28
CA GLY A 409 18.73 20.42 -1.73
C GLY A 409 17.90 19.25 -1.20
N ASN A 410 16.58 19.23 -1.42
CA ASN A 410 15.77 18.06 -1.10
C ASN A 410 16.19 16.89 -2.00
N LEU A 411 16.26 15.68 -1.42
CA LEU A 411 16.70 14.49 -2.14
C LEU A 411 15.51 13.69 -2.67
N ILE A 412 15.55 13.42 -3.98
CA ILE A 412 14.49 12.75 -4.72
C ILE A 412 15.08 11.50 -5.38
N MET A 413 14.54 10.34 -5.05
CA MET A 413 14.98 9.06 -5.62
C MET A 413 14.23 8.76 -6.91
N VAL A 414 14.94 8.28 -7.94
CA VAL A 414 14.35 7.68 -9.14
C VAL A 414 14.73 6.21 -9.16
N CYS A 415 13.74 5.33 -9.24
CA CYS A 415 13.90 3.91 -8.96
C CYS A 415 13.29 3.03 -10.04
N GLU A 416 14.03 2.01 -10.46
CA GLU A 416 13.56 0.90 -11.26
C GLU A 416 13.43 -0.33 -10.36
N SER A 417 12.20 -0.80 -10.15
CA SER A 417 11.93 -2.09 -9.52
C SER A 417 11.93 -3.19 -10.58
N ARG A 418 12.77 -4.21 -10.41
CA ARG A 418 12.92 -5.36 -11.30
C ARG A 418 12.29 -6.57 -10.63
N GLY A 419 11.04 -6.88 -10.98
CA GLY A 419 10.25 -7.98 -10.41
C GLY A 419 9.27 -8.59 -11.39
#